data_AF-R5YV22-F1
#
_entry.id   AF-R5YV22-F1
#
_cell.length_a   1.000
_cell.length_b   1.000
_cell.length_c   1.000
_cell.angle_alpha   90.00
_cell.angle_beta   90.00
_cell.angle_gamma   90.00
#
_symmetry.space_group_name_H-M   'P 1'
#
loop_
_entity.id
_entity.type
_entity.pdbx_description
1 polymer ?
#
loop_
_entity_poly.entity_id
_entity_poly.type
_entity_poly.pdbx_seq_one_letter_code
_entity_poly.pdbx_strand_id
1 'polypeptide(L)'
;MGKSLKTTQTQKQIYFKKPLKIKTITTSKSSGTTEKTVTYTKKASNGHYYTYQLKNGNSYSKMEVPDLSSQLLCWDADCFTSAKIVKDNVKVNGINTVQISAQIEGNILNESFERYGMGDLFSSSGSDFSEIEPIKATIWIDKKTYRPVKLKEDSKDFVNDYIGSFYAAVGASGYGKTYSSFITTTTYSKFNKATNFKFPKNLK
;
A
#
# COMPACT_ATOMS: atom_id res chain seq x y z
N MET A 1 32.95 3.11 -3.14
CA MET A 1 31.83 3.01 -4.10
C MET A 1 30.64 2.35 -3.40
N GLY A 2 29.56 3.09 -3.14
CA GLY A 2 28.35 2.52 -2.55
C GLY A 2 27.61 1.63 -3.55
N LYS A 3 27.26 0.40 -3.18
CA LYS A 3 26.45 -0.48 -4.03
C LYS A 3 25.00 0.00 -4.00
N SER A 4 24.48 0.40 -5.16
CA SER A 4 23.05 0.69 -5.33
C SER A 4 22.27 -0.62 -5.37
N LEU A 5 21.19 -0.69 -4.58
CA LEU A 5 20.27 -1.83 -4.56
C LEU A 5 18.95 -1.41 -5.20
N LYS A 6 18.48 -2.20 -6.17
CA LYS A 6 17.13 -2.04 -6.73
C LYS A 6 16.25 -3.19 -6.28
N THR A 7 15.17 -2.85 -5.61
CA THR A 7 14.09 -3.79 -5.28
C THR A 7 12.84 -3.39 -6.05
N THR A 8 12.13 -4.38 -6.60
CA THR A 8 10.83 -4.15 -7.24
C THR A 8 9.85 -5.15 -6.67
N GLN A 9 8.74 -4.64 -6.15
CA GLN A 9 7.64 -5.45 -5.65
C GLN A 9 6.43 -5.24 -6.56
N THR A 10 5.80 -6.34 -6.95
CA THR A 10 4.54 -6.31 -7.69
C THR A 10 3.50 -7.08 -6.92
N GLN A 11 2.38 -6.42 -6.60
CA GLN A 11 1.26 -7.04 -5.91
C GLN A 11 0.06 -7.12 -6.86
N LYS A 12 -0.54 -8.31 -6.97
CA LYS A 12 -1.82 -8.52 -7.64
C LYS A 12 -2.85 -8.93 -6.62
N GLN A 13 -3.84 -8.08 -6.42
CA GLN A 13 -4.84 -8.27 -5.38
C GLN A 13 -6.24 -8.43 -5.94
N ILE A 14 -7.02 -9.28 -5.28
CA ILE A 14 -8.46 -9.39 -5.46
C ILE A 14 -9.11 -9.15 -4.11
N TYR A 15 -10.06 -8.22 -4.07
CA TYR A 15 -10.74 -7.78 -2.87
C TYR A 15 -12.26 -7.88 -3.03
N PHE A 16 -12.91 -8.46 -2.03
CA PHE A 16 -14.36 -8.45 -1.86
C PHE A 16 -14.66 -7.80 -0.52
N LYS A 17 -15.59 -6.84 -0.47
CA LYS A 17 -15.95 -6.14 0.77
C LYS A 17 -16.91 -6.95 1.65
N LYS A 18 -17.88 -7.65 1.04
CA LYS A 18 -18.97 -8.34 1.76
C LYS A 18 -19.25 -9.74 1.16
N PRO A 19 -18.94 -10.84 1.88
CA PRO A 19 -18.06 -10.89 3.04
C PRO A 19 -16.62 -10.49 2.66
N LEU A 20 -15.87 -9.93 3.61
CA LEU A 20 -14.50 -9.51 3.38
C LEU A 20 -13.61 -10.71 3.03
N LYS A 21 -13.05 -10.70 1.81
CA LYS A 21 -12.13 -11.72 1.29
C LYS A 21 -11.06 -11.05 0.45
N ILE A 22 -9.80 -11.36 0.74
CA ILE A 22 -8.66 -10.76 0.09
C ILE A 22 -7.72 -11.87 -0.37
N LYS A 23 -7.27 -11.79 -1.61
CA LYS A 23 -6.17 -12.61 -2.13
C LYS A 23 -5.11 -11.68 -2.68
N THR A 24 -3.88 -11.78 -2.19
CA THR A 24 -2.75 -11.01 -2.71
C THR A 24 -1.67 -11.96 -3.19
N ILE A 25 -1.16 -11.73 -4.39
CA ILE A 25 0.03 -12.38 -4.91
C ILE A 25 1.12 -11.33 -4.97
N THR A 26 2.15 -11.50 -4.16
CA THR A 26 3.29 -10.60 -4.07
C THR A 26 4.49 -11.27 -4.73
N THR A 27 5.07 -10.60 -5.73
CA THR A 27 6.35 -10.98 -6.33
C THR A 27 7.37 -9.90 -5.98
N SER A 28 8.42 -10.29 -5.27
CA SER A 28 9.53 -9.40 -4.90
C SER A 28 10.77 -9.79 -5.71
N LYS A 29 11.45 -8.82 -6.31
CA LYS A 29 12.72 -8.99 -7.01
C LYS A 29 13.77 -8.10 -6.37
N SER A 30 14.87 -8.69 -5.93
CA SER A 30 16.02 -7.98 -5.35
C SER A 30 17.30 -8.74 -5.66
N SER A 31 18.35 -8.07 -6.14
CA SER A 31 19.69 -8.64 -6.37
C SER A 31 19.70 -10.05 -6.99
N GLY A 32 18.98 -10.24 -8.10
CA GLY A 32 18.92 -11.52 -8.83
C GLY A 32 18.00 -12.60 -8.23
N THR A 33 17.45 -12.39 -7.04
CA THR A 33 16.48 -13.30 -6.42
C THR A 33 15.05 -12.85 -6.70
N THR A 34 14.18 -13.80 -7.04
CA THR A 34 12.73 -13.58 -7.15
C THR A 34 12.02 -14.45 -6.13
N GLU A 35 11.26 -13.83 -5.22
CA GLU A 35 10.40 -14.52 -4.27
C GLU A 35 8.93 -14.27 -4.62
N LYS A 36 8.10 -15.30 -4.45
CA LYS A 36 6.65 -15.20 -4.64
C LYS A 36 5.92 -15.69 -3.41
N THR A 37 5.06 -14.84 -2.89
CA THR A 37 4.21 -15.12 -1.73
C THR A 37 2.75 -14.94 -2.12
N VAL A 38 1.89 -15.81 -1.62
CA VAL A 38 0.44 -15.68 -1.79
C VAL A 38 -0.20 -15.56 -0.42
N THR A 39 -0.98 -14.52 -0.19
CA THR A 39 -1.77 -14.37 1.05
C THR A 39 -3.25 -14.47 0.76
N TYR A 40 -3.98 -15.05 1.71
CA TYR A 40 -5.43 -15.06 1.74
C TYR A 40 -5.91 -14.50 3.07
N THR A 41 -6.78 -13.49 3.05
CA THR A 41 -7.41 -12.95 4.26
C THR A 41 -8.91 -13.15 4.18
N LYS A 42 -9.50 -13.66 5.26
CA LYS A 42 -10.97 -13.84 5.38
C LYS A 42 -11.40 -13.81 6.83
N LYS A 43 -12.68 -13.52 7.05
CA LYS A 43 -13.35 -13.77 8.34
C LYS A 43 -13.52 -15.27 8.55
N ALA A 44 -13.14 -15.78 9.72
CA ALA A 44 -13.41 -17.14 10.17
C ALA A 44 -14.78 -17.24 10.87
N SER A 45 -15.22 -18.46 11.15
CA SER A 45 -16.51 -18.73 11.81
C SER A 45 -16.61 -18.17 13.23
N ASN A 46 -15.46 -18.02 13.92
CA ASN A 46 -15.37 -17.40 15.24
C ASN A 46 -15.50 -15.87 15.21
N GLY A 47 -15.66 -15.26 14.03
CA GLY A 47 -15.78 -13.81 13.87
C GLY A 47 -14.46 -13.06 13.71
N HIS A 48 -13.32 -13.70 13.95
CA HIS A 48 -11.99 -13.08 13.80
C HIS A 48 -11.52 -13.14 12.34
N TYR A 49 -10.61 -12.24 11.97
CA TYR A 49 -9.97 -12.25 10.66
C TYR A 49 -8.61 -12.93 10.72
N TYR A 50 -8.33 -13.78 9.73
CA TYR A 50 -7.05 -14.45 9.62
C TYR A 50 -6.44 -14.24 8.24
N THR A 51 -5.14 -13.96 8.24
CA THR A 51 -4.29 -13.99 7.04
C THR A 51 -3.51 -15.30 7.01
N TYR A 52 -3.62 -16.00 5.89
CA TYR A 52 -2.91 -17.24 5.59
C TYR A 52 -1.85 -16.93 4.53
N GLN A 53 -0.58 -17.03 4.90
CA GLN A 53 0.54 -16.72 4.01
C GLN A 53 1.16 -18.02 3.50
N LEU A 54 1.20 -18.20 2.19
CA LEU A 54 1.91 -19.31 1.54
C LEU A 54 3.21 -18.79 0.93
N LYS A 55 4.33 -19.35 1.38
CA LYS A 55 5.63 -19.16 0.77
C LYS A 55 5.91 -20.37 -0.14
N ASN A 56 6.14 -20.13 -1.43
CA ASN A 56 6.43 -21.18 -2.42
C ASN A 56 5.40 -22.34 -2.49
N GLY A 57 4.15 -22.12 -2.05
CA GLY A 57 3.03 -23.04 -2.23
C GLY A 57 2.90 -24.20 -1.22
N ASN A 58 3.91 -24.45 -0.37
CA ASN A 58 3.99 -25.69 0.41
C ASN A 58 3.84 -25.51 1.93
N SER A 59 4.28 -24.39 2.49
CA SER A 59 4.09 -24.07 3.91
C SER A 59 3.14 -22.88 4.07
N TYR A 60 2.32 -22.89 5.12
CA TYR A 60 1.50 -21.75 5.47
C TYR A 60 1.67 -21.33 6.92
N SER A 61 1.66 -20.03 7.15
CA SER A 61 1.47 -19.43 8.47
C SER A 61 0.06 -18.85 8.55
N LYS A 62 -0.56 -18.96 9.73
CA LYS A 62 -1.84 -18.35 10.05
C LYS A 62 -1.61 -17.29 11.11
N MET A 63 -2.07 -16.08 10.84
CA MET A 63 -1.98 -14.94 11.75
C MET A 63 -3.34 -14.29 11.89
N GLU A 64 -3.74 -13.99 13.13
CA GLU A 64 -4.92 -13.15 13.38
C GLU A 64 -4.61 -11.72 12.99
N VAL A 65 -5.56 -11.06 12.32
CA VAL A 65 -5.44 -9.66 11.91
C VAL A 65 -6.67 -8.88 12.37
N PRO A 66 -6.54 -7.54 12.54
CA PRO A 66 -7.68 -6.68 12.85
C PRO A 66 -8.81 -6.81 11.82
N ASP A 67 -10.00 -6.32 12.16
CA ASP A 67 -11.10 -6.22 11.20
C ASP A 67 -10.76 -5.21 10.10
N LEU A 68 -10.45 -5.71 8.90
CA LEU A 68 -10.13 -4.90 7.72
C LEU A 68 -11.38 -4.52 6.90
N SER A 69 -12.60 -4.73 7.42
CA SER A 69 -13.83 -4.53 6.64
C SER A 69 -14.20 -3.06 6.41
N SER A 70 -13.76 -2.19 7.33
CA SER A 70 -13.79 -0.73 7.18
C SER A 70 -12.64 -0.21 6.32
N GLN A 71 -11.54 -0.95 6.24
CA GLN A 71 -10.33 -0.54 5.56
C GLN A 71 -10.46 -0.80 4.06
N LEU A 72 -10.50 0.29 3.28
CA LEU A 72 -10.07 0.21 1.89
C LEU A 72 -8.56 -0.05 1.92
N LEU A 73 -8.07 -0.96 1.09
CA LEU A 73 -6.64 -1.26 0.98
C LEU A 73 -5.85 -0.14 0.28
N CYS A 74 -6.41 1.07 0.28
CA CYS A 74 -5.91 2.29 -0.35
C CYS A 74 -6.36 3.47 0.50
N TRP A 75 -5.66 4.60 0.36
CA TRP A 75 -6.05 5.86 0.97
C TRP A 75 -7.51 6.20 0.68
N ASP A 76 -8.22 6.62 1.73
CA ASP A 76 -9.52 7.23 1.58
C ASP A 76 -9.36 8.57 0.84
N ALA A 77 -10.43 9.04 0.19
CA ALA A 77 -10.37 10.24 -0.64
C ALA A 77 -10.03 11.50 0.18
N ASP A 78 -10.38 11.52 1.46
CA ASP A 78 -10.10 12.57 2.43
C ASP A 78 -8.62 12.65 2.82
N CYS A 79 -7.83 11.61 2.58
CA CYS A 79 -6.40 11.64 2.80
C CYS A 79 -5.65 12.55 1.80
N PHE A 80 -6.26 12.87 0.66
CA PHE A 80 -5.63 13.66 -0.38
C PHE A 80 -5.92 15.15 -0.23
N THR A 81 -4.88 15.94 -0.02
CA THR A 81 -4.93 17.41 0.04
C THR A 81 -4.43 18.02 -1.28
N SER A 82 -4.65 19.33 -1.43
CA SER A 82 -4.13 20.13 -2.56
C SER A 82 -4.51 19.56 -3.95
N ALA A 83 -5.67 18.88 -4.02
CA ALA A 83 -6.11 18.18 -5.20
C ALA A 83 -6.44 19.17 -6.33
N LYS A 84 -5.77 19.03 -7.47
CA LYS A 84 -5.98 19.85 -8.67
C LYS A 84 -5.99 19.00 -9.93
N ILE A 85 -6.95 19.24 -10.81
CA ILE A 85 -6.93 18.67 -12.15
C ILE A 85 -5.76 19.29 -12.91
N VAL A 86 -4.83 18.47 -13.38
CA VAL A 86 -3.64 18.92 -14.12
C VAL A 86 -3.70 18.60 -15.60
N LYS A 87 -4.48 17.58 -16.00
CA LYS A 87 -4.74 17.24 -17.40
C LYS A 87 -6.14 16.65 -17.56
N ASP A 88 -6.83 17.05 -18.63
CA ASP A 88 -8.08 16.42 -19.06
C ASP A 88 -7.82 15.42 -20.20
N ASN A 89 -8.69 14.44 -20.35
CA ASN A 89 -8.71 13.44 -21.43
C ASN A 89 -7.43 12.62 -21.60
N VAL A 90 -6.80 12.21 -20.49
CA VAL A 90 -5.68 11.27 -20.51
C VAL A 90 -6.22 9.85 -20.66
N LYS A 91 -5.66 9.06 -21.60
CA LYS A 91 -6.01 7.63 -21.72
C LYS A 91 -5.14 6.77 -20.81
N VAL A 92 -5.78 5.99 -19.94
CA VAL A 92 -5.13 4.97 -19.10
C VAL A 92 -5.81 3.63 -19.36
N ASN A 93 -5.07 2.65 -19.86
CA ASN A 93 -5.60 1.33 -20.22
C ASN A 93 -6.86 1.39 -21.12
N GLY A 94 -6.90 2.35 -22.05
CA GLY A 94 -8.04 2.58 -22.95
C GLY A 94 -9.22 3.36 -22.34
N ILE A 95 -9.17 3.71 -21.05
CA ILE A 95 -10.20 4.50 -20.35
C ILE A 95 -9.85 5.99 -20.45
N ASN A 96 -10.83 6.83 -20.77
CA ASN A 96 -10.68 8.29 -20.74
C ASN A 96 -10.75 8.79 -19.30
N THR A 97 -9.71 9.46 -18.84
CA THR A 97 -9.55 9.89 -17.45
C THR A 97 -9.23 11.38 -17.34
N VAL A 98 -9.56 11.95 -16.18
CA VAL A 98 -8.93 13.19 -15.70
C VAL A 98 -7.73 12.83 -14.83
N GLN A 99 -6.63 13.56 -14.99
CA GLN A 99 -5.44 13.43 -14.16
C GLN A 99 -5.46 14.51 -13.08
N ILE A 100 -5.34 14.09 -11.83
CA ILE A 100 -5.34 14.93 -10.65
C ILE A 100 -3.97 14.83 -9.99
N SER A 101 -3.36 15.97 -9.67
CA SER A 101 -2.23 16.06 -8.74
C SER A 101 -2.79 16.28 -7.34
N ALA A 102 -2.26 15.59 -6.35
CA ALA A 102 -2.61 15.74 -4.95
C ALA A 102 -1.39 15.43 -4.08
N GLN A 103 -1.51 15.59 -2.77
CA GLN A 103 -0.50 15.13 -1.82
C GLN A 103 -1.16 14.52 -0.59
N ILE A 104 -0.39 13.78 0.20
CA ILE A 104 -0.81 13.25 1.50
C ILE A 104 0.15 13.84 2.52
N GLU A 105 -0.37 14.74 3.35
CA GLU A 105 0.39 15.41 4.40
C GLU A 105 0.78 14.43 5.51
N GLY A 106 1.91 14.67 6.17
CA GLY A 106 2.39 13.76 7.21
C GLY A 106 1.42 13.61 8.40
N ASN A 107 0.72 14.67 8.81
CA ASN A 107 -0.28 14.58 9.89
C ASN A 107 -1.44 13.61 9.55
N ILE A 108 -1.91 13.62 8.31
CA ILE A 108 -2.92 12.67 7.80
C ILE A 108 -2.37 11.24 7.82
N LEU A 109 -1.08 11.06 7.52
CA LEU A 109 -0.43 9.74 7.58
C LEU A 109 -0.39 9.21 9.02
N ASN A 110 -0.09 10.04 10.00
CA ASN A 110 -0.09 9.61 11.41
C ASN A 110 -1.47 9.10 11.85
N GLU A 111 -2.52 9.89 11.62
CA GLU A 111 -3.90 9.47 11.93
C GLU A 111 -4.27 8.17 11.21
N SER A 112 -3.85 8.04 9.96
CA SER A 112 -4.11 6.84 9.17
C SER A 112 -3.37 5.62 9.74
N PHE A 113 -2.11 5.76 10.15
CA PHE A 113 -1.35 4.67 10.77
C PHE A 113 -1.92 4.24 12.12
N GLU A 114 -2.42 5.18 12.93
CA GLU A 114 -3.16 4.88 14.15
C GLU A 114 -4.43 4.05 13.83
N ARG A 115 -5.21 4.46 12.83
CA ARG A 115 -6.38 3.69 12.35
C ARG A 115 -5.99 2.29 11.85
N TYR A 116 -4.78 2.12 11.32
CA TYR A 116 -4.25 0.83 10.88
C TYR A 116 -3.66 -0.02 12.02
N GLY A 117 -3.70 0.46 13.27
CA GLY A 117 -3.07 -0.22 14.41
C GLY A 117 -1.55 -0.24 14.34
N MET A 118 -0.97 0.66 13.53
CA MET A 118 0.47 0.85 13.39
C MET A 118 0.97 2.04 14.21
N GLY A 119 0.07 2.78 14.88
CA GLY A 119 0.40 3.97 15.66
C GLY A 119 1.56 3.76 16.63
N ASP A 120 1.63 2.62 17.33
CA ASP A 120 2.72 2.32 18.28
C ASP A 120 4.10 2.19 17.62
N LEU A 121 4.15 1.72 16.36
CA LEU A 121 5.41 1.64 15.60
C LEU A 121 5.96 3.03 15.28
N PHE A 122 5.07 4.00 15.08
CA PHE A 122 5.42 5.37 14.68
C PHE A 122 5.52 6.32 15.88
N SER A 123 4.75 6.12 16.95
CA SER A 123 4.85 6.92 18.19
C SER A 123 6.18 6.68 18.90
N SER A 124 6.72 5.45 18.81
CA SER A 124 8.06 5.11 19.34
C SER A 124 9.21 5.82 18.63
N SER A 125 8.98 6.39 17.45
CA SER A 125 9.99 7.11 16.67
C SER A 125 10.11 8.58 17.04
N GLY A 126 9.28 9.08 17.97
CA GLY A 126 9.29 10.49 18.41
C GLY A 126 9.18 11.50 17.26
N SER A 127 8.70 11.07 16.09
CA SER A 127 8.76 11.85 14.86
C SER A 127 7.58 12.80 14.79
N ASP A 128 7.84 14.10 14.62
CA ASP A 128 6.79 15.05 14.30
C ASP A 128 6.40 14.90 12.83
N PHE A 129 5.27 14.25 12.60
CA PHE A 129 4.74 14.03 11.26
C PHE A 129 4.37 15.34 10.53
N SER A 130 4.22 16.46 11.24
CA SER A 130 4.00 17.76 10.59
C SER A 130 5.26 18.30 9.90
N GLU A 131 6.45 17.81 10.27
CA GLU A 131 7.74 18.21 9.70
C GLU A 131 8.21 17.27 8.57
N ILE A 132 7.48 16.17 8.31
CA ILE A 132 7.84 15.20 7.27
C ILE A 132 7.30 15.65 5.91
N GLU A 133 8.13 15.56 4.87
CA GLU A 133 7.73 15.89 3.51
C GLU A 133 6.49 15.09 3.04
N PRO A 134 5.50 15.75 2.41
CA PRO A 134 4.28 15.09 1.94
C PRO A 134 4.54 14.04 0.85
N ILE A 135 3.72 13.00 0.82
CA ILE A 135 3.73 12.04 -0.30
C ILE A 135 3.06 12.69 -1.50
N LYS A 136 3.79 12.83 -2.61
CA LYS A 136 3.25 13.40 -3.86
C LYS A 136 2.44 12.34 -4.59
N ALA A 137 1.17 12.63 -4.85
CA ALA A 137 0.24 11.71 -5.49
C ALA A 137 -0.22 12.21 -6.87
N THR A 138 -0.42 11.28 -7.78
CA THR A 138 -1.09 11.52 -9.05
C THR A 138 -2.17 10.47 -9.24
N ILE A 139 -3.41 10.92 -9.43
CA ILE A 139 -4.61 10.09 -9.49
C ILE A 139 -5.22 10.24 -10.88
N TRP A 140 -5.65 9.13 -11.47
CA TRP A 140 -6.42 9.12 -12.71
C TRP A 140 -7.82 8.61 -12.42
N ILE A 141 -8.82 9.44 -12.64
CA ILE A 141 -10.23 9.12 -12.41
C ILE A 141 -10.93 8.94 -13.76
N ASP A 142 -11.66 7.83 -13.93
CA ASP A 142 -12.51 7.60 -15.09
C ASP A 142 -13.61 8.68 -15.17
N LYS A 143 -13.70 9.39 -16.31
CA LYS A 143 -14.70 10.44 -16.53
C LYS A 143 -16.13 9.90 -16.54
N LYS A 144 -16.33 8.61 -16.85
CA LYS A 144 -17.65 7.99 -16.94
C LYS A 144 -18.14 7.47 -15.60
N THR A 145 -17.27 6.80 -14.84
CA THR A 145 -17.67 6.10 -13.61
C THR A 145 -17.24 6.81 -12.34
N TYR A 146 -16.42 7.85 -12.44
CA TYR A 146 -15.82 8.58 -11.31
C TYR A 146 -15.01 7.69 -10.36
N ARG A 147 -14.52 6.55 -10.86
CA ARG A 147 -13.69 5.62 -10.09
C ARG A 147 -12.21 5.82 -10.41
N PRO A 148 -11.31 5.62 -9.43
CA PRO A 148 -9.89 5.63 -9.69
C PRO A 148 -9.53 4.48 -10.65
N VAL A 149 -8.69 4.78 -11.63
CA VAL A 149 -8.13 3.82 -12.59
C VAL A 149 -6.66 3.56 -12.27
N LYS A 150 -5.95 4.60 -11.85
CA LYS A 150 -4.54 4.55 -11.48
C LYS A 150 -4.24 5.54 -10.36
N LEU A 151 -3.34 5.16 -9.47
CA LEU A 151 -2.71 6.00 -8.47
C LEU A 151 -1.19 5.83 -8.62
N LYS A 152 -0.45 6.92 -8.62
CA LYS A 152 1.01 6.93 -8.53
C LYS A 152 1.41 7.79 -7.36
N GLU A 153 2.29 7.29 -6.52
CA GLU A 153 2.81 7.98 -5.35
C GLU A 153 4.32 8.04 -5.44
N ASP A 154 4.89 9.20 -5.16
CA ASP A 154 6.32 9.39 -4.93
C ASP A 154 6.52 9.68 -3.45
N SER A 155 7.07 8.70 -2.74
CA SER A 155 7.29 8.74 -1.29
C SER A 155 8.78 8.79 -0.96
N LYS A 156 9.65 9.11 -1.94
CA LYS A 156 11.10 9.09 -1.74
C LYS A 156 11.55 10.04 -0.63
N ASP A 157 11.08 11.29 -0.66
CA ASP A 157 11.43 12.30 0.35
C ASP A 157 10.84 11.89 1.72
N PHE A 158 9.53 11.61 1.77
CA PHE A 158 8.84 11.06 2.95
C PHE A 158 9.58 9.90 3.64
N VAL A 159 9.96 8.85 2.89
CA VAL A 159 10.62 7.66 3.46
C VAL A 159 12.00 7.99 4.00
N ASN A 160 12.75 8.88 3.32
CA ASN A 160 14.07 9.29 3.80
C ASN A 160 13.97 10.08 5.12
N ASP A 161 13.04 11.01 5.20
CA ASP A 161 12.81 11.82 6.40
C ASP A 161 12.32 10.95 7.56
N TYR A 162 11.31 10.10 7.32
CA TYR A 162 10.79 9.19 8.33
C TYR A 162 11.87 8.25 8.89
N ILE A 163 12.68 7.63 8.03
CA ILE A 163 13.76 6.75 8.45
C ILE A 163 14.82 7.54 9.23
N GLY A 164 15.15 8.74 8.77
CA GLY A 164 16.07 9.64 9.48
C GLY A 164 15.62 9.91 10.91
N SER A 165 14.35 10.33 11.08
CA SER A 165 13.75 10.61 12.39
C SER A 165 13.67 9.35 13.27
N PHE A 166 13.31 8.20 12.70
CA PHE A 166 13.28 6.93 13.43
C PHE A 166 14.65 6.54 13.98
N TYR A 167 15.71 6.61 13.16
CA TYR A 167 17.07 6.27 13.61
C TYR A 167 17.59 7.23 14.68
N ALA A 168 17.26 8.52 14.57
CA ALA A 168 17.59 9.51 15.59
C ALA A 168 16.93 9.18 16.94
N ALA A 169 15.64 8.81 16.93
CA ALA A 169 14.90 8.51 18.15
C ALA A 169 15.36 7.24 18.87
N VAL A 170 15.77 6.20 18.14
CA VAL A 170 16.29 4.95 18.75
C VAL A 170 17.79 5.01 19.07
N GLY A 171 18.42 6.18 18.96
CA GLY A 171 19.85 6.38 19.26
C GLY A 171 20.81 5.62 18.33
N ALA A 172 20.30 5.10 17.21
CA ALA A 172 21.10 4.35 16.25
C ALA A 172 21.68 5.31 15.20
N SER A 173 22.80 5.94 15.54
CA SER A 173 23.59 6.75 14.60
C SER A 173 24.26 5.87 13.54
N GLY A 174 24.22 6.28 12.27
CA GLY A 174 25.02 5.66 11.20
C GLY A 174 24.25 4.96 10.08
N TYR A 175 22.92 5.10 9.99
CA TYR A 175 22.17 4.63 8.83
C TYR A 175 22.39 5.57 7.62
N GLY A 176 23.45 5.32 6.84
CA GLY A 176 23.80 6.10 5.64
C GLY A 176 23.11 5.66 4.36
N LYS A 177 21.99 4.93 4.42
CA LYS A 177 21.26 4.47 3.23
C LYS A 177 20.08 5.39 2.98
N THR A 178 20.13 6.11 1.86
CA THR A 178 19.00 6.90 1.36
C THR A 178 18.37 6.21 0.16
N TYR A 179 17.07 6.43 0.00
CA TYR A 179 16.35 6.07 -1.21
C TYR A 179 16.58 7.16 -2.25
N SER A 180 17.15 6.77 -3.39
CA SER A 180 17.17 7.63 -4.58
C SER A 180 15.82 7.64 -5.31
N SER A 181 14.97 6.65 -5.05
CA SER A 181 13.60 6.56 -5.56
C SER A 181 12.76 5.62 -4.69
N PHE A 182 11.52 6.01 -4.38
CA PHE A 182 10.51 5.17 -3.77
C PHE A 182 9.15 5.52 -4.40
N ILE A 183 8.75 4.75 -5.40
CA ILE A 183 7.56 5.03 -6.21
C ILE A 183 6.60 3.84 -6.14
N THR A 184 5.36 4.12 -5.77
CA THR A 184 4.26 3.15 -5.85
C THR A 184 3.38 3.48 -7.04
N THR A 185 2.91 2.45 -7.75
CA THR A 185 1.90 2.63 -8.80
C THR A 185 0.86 1.53 -8.69
N THR A 186 -0.38 1.95 -8.44
CA THR A 186 -1.53 1.07 -8.28
C THR A 186 -2.48 1.27 -9.45
N THR A 187 -3.01 0.18 -9.99
CA THR A 187 -4.05 0.23 -11.03
C THR A 187 -5.28 -0.54 -10.57
N TYR A 188 -6.44 0.06 -10.74
CA TYR A 188 -7.71 -0.50 -10.30
C TYR A 188 -8.51 -0.95 -11.52
N SER A 189 -9.11 -2.13 -11.44
CA SER A 189 -9.90 -2.69 -12.53
C SER A 189 -10.92 -3.69 -12.00
N LYS A 190 -11.86 -4.09 -12.87
CA LYS A 190 -12.88 -5.12 -12.57
C LYS A 190 -13.72 -4.82 -11.33
N PHE A 191 -14.00 -3.54 -11.06
CA PHE A 191 -14.93 -3.13 -10.01
C PHE A 191 -16.25 -3.90 -10.11
N ASN A 192 -16.65 -4.56 -9.02
CA ASN A 192 -17.84 -5.41 -8.92
C ASN A 192 -17.91 -6.57 -9.92
N LYS A 193 -16.79 -6.93 -10.57
CA LYS A 193 -16.68 -8.02 -11.57
C LYS A 193 -15.56 -9.00 -11.24
N ALA A 194 -15.04 -8.98 -10.02
CA ALA A 194 -14.03 -9.93 -9.56
C ALA A 194 -14.64 -11.31 -9.32
N THR A 195 -14.09 -12.36 -9.94
CA THR A 195 -14.63 -13.73 -9.87
C THR A 195 -13.59 -14.77 -9.44
N ASN A 196 -12.30 -14.49 -9.53
CA ASN A 196 -11.21 -15.47 -9.39
C ASN A 196 -10.71 -15.66 -7.95
N PHE A 197 -11.62 -15.80 -6.97
CA PHE A 197 -11.26 -16.12 -5.59
C PHE A 197 -11.52 -17.59 -5.27
N LYS A 198 -10.45 -18.36 -5.09
CA LYS A 198 -10.51 -19.74 -4.60
C LYS A 198 -9.60 -19.87 -3.41
N PHE A 199 -10.17 -20.18 -2.25
CA PHE A 199 -9.41 -20.44 -1.03
C PHE A 199 -8.92 -21.91 -1.06
N PRO A 200 -7.60 -22.16 -0.93
CA PRO A 200 -7.06 -23.51 -0.93
C PRO A 200 -7.66 -24.40 0.19
N LYS A 201 -7.99 -25.65 -0.13
CA LYS A 201 -8.63 -26.57 0.82
C LYS A 201 -7.73 -26.95 2.01
N ASN A 202 -6.42 -26.93 1.80
CA ASN A 202 -5.38 -27.26 2.78
C ASN A 202 -5.08 -26.12 3.78
N LEU A 203 -5.72 -24.96 3.64
CA LEU A 203 -5.58 -23.80 4.53
C LEU A 203 -6.77 -23.63 5.50
N LYS A 204 -7.54 -24.70 5.72
CA LYS A 204 -8.71 -24.65 6.59
C LYS A 204 -8.30 -24.67 8.06
#